data_AF-A0A4Q0YE76-F1
#
_entry.id   AF-A0A4Q0YE76-F1
#
_cell.length_a   1.000
_cell.length_b   1.000
_cell.length_c   1.000
_cell.angle_alpha   90.00
_cell.angle_beta   90.00
_cell.angle_gamma   90.00
#
_symmetry.space_group_name_H-M   'P 1'
#
loop_
_entity.id
_entity.type
_entity.pdbx_description
1 polymer ?
#
loop_
_entity_poly.entity_id
_entity_poly.type
_entity_poly.pdbx_seq_one_letter_code
_entity_poly.pdbx_strand_id
1 'polypeptide(L)'
;MKRVIIPALLVSFSFASVIEEYLTNLKNEVIKEKPDFKGFDTKRGEEIFTSKHLGKKGKEISCSSCHGIDLTKSHQNFFTAKVIEPLSPKANPQRLTDKKKIDKWLKRNFNDVYKREGTPKEKGDVLSFIMSK
;
A
#
# COMPACT_ATOMS: atom_id res chain seq x y z
N MET A 1 -23.87 -43.20 35.34
CA MET A 1 -22.70 -42.31 35.11
C MET A 1 -22.88 -41.61 33.77
N LYS A 2 -23.38 -40.37 33.73
CA LYS A 2 -23.53 -39.60 32.48
C LYS A 2 -22.19 -38.94 32.16
N ARG A 3 -21.54 -39.36 31.07
CA ARG A 3 -20.34 -38.70 30.54
C ARG A 3 -20.78 -37.40 29.86
N VAL A 4 -20.43 -36.26 30.45
CA VAL A 4 -20.57 -34.95 29.82
C VAL A 4 -19.37 -34.77 28.89
N ILE A 5 -19.63 -34.75 27.58
CA ILE A 5 -18.62 -34.42 26.57
C ILE A 5 -18.72 -32.91 26.36
N ILE A 6 -17.73 -32.16 26.83
CA ILE A 6 -17.59 -30.72 26.56
C ILE A 6 -16.84 -30.59 25.23
N PRO A 7 -17.43 -30.02 24.16
CA PRO A 7 -16.72 -29.81 22.92
C PRO A 7 -15.73 -28.66 23.12
N ALA A 8 -14.43 -28.94 22.99
CA ALA A 8 -13.39 -27.93 22.97
C ALA A 8 -13.49 -27.13 21.66
N LEU A 9 -13.97 -25.89 21.75
CA LEU A 9 -14.01 -24.96 20.63
C LEU A 9 -12.58 -24.47 20.36
N LEU A 10 -11.93 -24.97 19.32
CA LEU A 10 -10.64 -24.47 18.84
C LEU A 10 -10.86 -23.10 18.19
N VAL A 11 -10.59 -22.02 18.93
CA VAL A 11 -10.57 -20.66 18.38
C VAL A 11 -9.24 -20.46 17.65
N SER A 12 -9.28 -20.47 16.32
CA SER A 12 -8.13 -20.12 15.49
C SER A 12 -7.93 -18.59 15.51
N PHE A 13 -6.91 -18.12 16.22
CA PHE A 13 -6.46 -16.74 16.10
C PHE A 13 -5.77 -16.55 14.75
N SER A 14 -6.48 -15.93 13.79
CA SER A 14 -5.87 -15.44 12.56
C SER A 14 -5.07 -14.18 12.90
N PHE A 15 -3.75 -14.22 12.69
CA PHE A 15 -2.92 -13.03 12.76
C PHE A 15 -3.18 -12.20 11.50
N ALA A 16 -3.78 -11.02 11.65
CA ALA A 16 -3.92 -10.07 10.56
C ALA A 16 -2.53 -9.71 10.02
N SER A 17 -2.40 -9.65 8.70
CA SER A 17 -1.13 -9.24 8.10
C SER A 17 -0.84 -7.76 8.39
N VAL A 18 0.44 -7.37 8.41
CA VAL A 18 0.85 -5.97 8.67
C VAL A 18 0.14 -4.99 7.72
N ILE A 19 -0.08 -5.40 6.47
CA ILE A 19 -0.77 -4.57 5.48
C ILE A 19 -2.28 -4.47 5.74
N GLU A 20 -2.93 -5.52 6.22
CA GLU A 20 -4.36 -5.48 6.62
C GLU A 20 -4.57 -4.52 7.80
N GLU A 21 -3.71 -4.61 8.81
CA GLU A 21 -3.75 -3.69 9.95
C GLU A 21 -3.49 -2.24 9.49
N TYR A 22 -2.51 -2.04 8.60
CA TYR A 22 -2.19 -0.72 8.05
C TYR A 22 -3.38 -0.12 7.29
N LEU A 23 -4.02 -0.88 6.40
CA LEU A 23 -5.21 -0.44 5.67
C LEU A 23 -6.38 -0.17 6.60
N THR A 24 -6.56 -0.98 7.65
CA THR A 24 -7.59 -0.76 8.67
C THR A 24 -7.38 0.57 9.40
N ASN A 25 -6.14 0.89 9.77
CA ASN A 25 -5.80 2.16 10.41
C ASN A 25 -6.06 3.35 9.48
N LEU A 26 -5.66 3.27 8.20
CA LEU A 26 -5.97 4.30 7.21
C LEU A 26 -7.49 4.48 7.05
N LYS A 27 -8.26 3.38 7.02
CA LYS A 27 -9.72 3.45 6.92
C LYS A 27 -10.32 4.19 8.12
N ASN A 28 -9.83 3.91 9.32
CA ASN A 28 -10.27 4.60 10.54
C ASN A 28 -9.93 6.10 10.51
N GLU A 29 -8.80 6.49 9.92
CA GLU A 29 -8.49 7.91 9.69
C GLU A 29 -9.44 8.56 8.69
N VAL A 30 -9.73 7.90 7.56
CA VAL A 30 -10.66 8.45 6.54
C VAL A 30 -12.07 8.62 7.10
N ILE A 31 -12.57 7.66 7.89
CA ILE A 31 -13.93 7.70 8.44
C ILE A 31 -14.16 8.88 9.38
N LYS A 32 -13.12 9.37 10.07
CA LYS A 32 -13.23 10.56 10.94
C LYS A 32 -13.67 11.81 10.17
N GLU A 33 -13.28 11.92 8.90
CA GLU A 33 -13.62 13.05 8.04
C GLU A 33 -14.76 12.71 7.06
N LYS A 34 -14.88 11.45 6.66
CA LYS A 34 -15.89 10.95 5.70
C LYS A 34 -16.56 9.67 6.23
N PRO A 35 -17.60 9.79 7.07
CA PRO A 35 -18.27 8.65 7.68
C PRO A 35 -18.88 7.66 6.67
N ASP A 36 -19.17 8.10 5.45
CA ASP A 36 -19.75 7.30 4.37
C ASP A 36 -18.71 6.56 3.51
N PHE A 37 -17.43 6.57 3.93
CA PHE A 37 -16.32 5.98 3.18
C PHE A 37 -16.57 4.51 2.81
N LYS A 38 -16.69 4.24 1.51
CA LYS A 38 -17.04 2.92 0.96
C LYS A 38 -15.86 1.94 0.89
N GLY A 39 -14.63 2.43 1.11
CA GLY A 39 -13.42 1.64 1.04
C GLY A 39 -12.42 2.17 0.00
N PHE A 40 -11.23 1.60 0.04
CA PHE A 40 -10.18 1.88 -0.92
C PHE A 40 -10.51 1.26 -2.28
N ASP A 41 -10.00 1.87 -3.34
CA ASP A 41 -10.33 1.53 -4.72
C ASP A 41 -9.05 1.38 -5.55
N THR A 42 -8.93 0.24 -6.21
CA THR A 42 -7.73 -0.12 -6.99
C THR A 42 -7.59 0.73 -8.26
N LYS A 43 -8.68 1.18 -8.88
CA LYS A 43 -8.64 2.03 -10.08
C LYS A 43 -8.16 3.43 -9.72
N ARG A 44 -8.68 4.02 -8.64
CA ARG A 44 -8.16 5.30 -8.13
C ARG A 44 -6.68 5.18 -7.73
N GLY A 45 -6.30 4.05 -7.14
CA GLY A 45 -4.91 3.74 -6.84
C GLY A 45 -4.02 3.70 -8.08
N GLU A 46 -4.49 3.06 -9.16
CA GLU A 46 -3.80 3.01 -10.47
C GLU A 46 -3.66 4.39 -11.09
N GLU A 47 -4.71 5.20 -11.06
CA GLU A 47 -4.70 6.58 -11.55
C GLU A 47 -3.66 7.42 -10.80
N ILE A 48 -3.64 7.35 -9.46
CA ILE A 48 -2.62 8.02 -8.64
C ILE A 48 -1.22 7.51 -9.01
N PHE A 49 -1.05 6.19 -9.14
CA PHE A 49 0.25 5.59 -9.38
C PHE A 49 0.86 5.98 -10.75
N THR A 50 0.01 6.17 -11.76
CA THR A 50 0.43 6.44 -13.13
C THR A 50 0.39 7.91 -13.51
N SER A 51 -0.32 8.75 -12.75
CA SER A 51 -0.41 10.18 -13.00
C SER A 51 0.95 10.86 -12.95
N LYS A 52 1.24 11.66 -13.97
CA LYS A 52 2.48 12.45 -14.06
C LYS A 52 2.30 13.81 -13.41
N HIS A 53 3.34 14.24 -12.70
CA HIS A 53 3.38 15.51 -11.98
C HIS A 53 4.75 16.14 -12.13
N LEU A 54 4.82 17.47 -12.04
CA LEU A 54 6.08 18.20 -11.89
C LEU A 54 6.59 18.01 -10.45
N GLY A 55 7.28 16.89 -10.22
CA GLY A 55 7.72 16.42 -8.92
C GLY A 55 9.11 16.92 -8.52
N LYS A 56 9.86 16.03 -7.88
CA LYS A 56 11.20 16.26 -7.35
C LYS A 56 12.13 16.82 -8.42
N LYS A 57 12.91 17.82 -8.03
CA LYS A 57 13.88 18.52 -8.92
C LYS A 57 13.25 19.09 -10.19
N GLY A 58 11.94 19.39 -10.17
CA GLY A 58 11.23 19.95 -11.32
C GLY A 58 11.19 19.00 -12.52
N LYS A 59 11.20 17.68 -12.29
CA LYS A 59 11.05 16.68 -13.35
C LYS A 59 9.61 16.17 -13.40
N GLU A 60 9.12 15.97 -14.62
CA GLU A 60 7.85 15.27 -14.83
C GLU A 60 8.04 13.79 -14.51
N ILE A 61 7.42 13.33 -13.42
CA ILE A 61 7.51 11.94 -12.94
C ILE A 61 6.17 11.45 -12.38
N SER A 62 6.03 10.15 -12.29
CA SER A 62 4.94 9.41 -11.62
C SER A 62 5.53 8.34 -10.68
N CYS A 63 4.69 7.62 -9.92
CA CYS A 63 5.18 6.46 -9.16
C CYS A 63 5.73 5.39 -10.11
N SER A 64 5.09 5.18 -11.27
CA SER A 64 5.55 4.24 -12.30
C SER A 64 6.87 4.64 -12.95
N SER A 65 7.32 5.90 -12.87
CA SER A 65 8.65 6.29 -13.36
C SER A 65 9.79 5.60 -12.60
N CYS A 66 9.57 5.23 -11.33
CA CYS A 66 10.55 4.48 -10.54
C CYS A 66 10.23 2.98 -10.45
N HIS A 67 8.94 2.62 -10.45
CA HIS A 67 8.49 1.26 -10.16
C HIS A 67 8.06 0.45 -11.40
N GLY A 68 8.03 1.07 -12.57
CA GLY A 68 7.48 0.47 -13.78
C GLY A 68 5.95 0.37 -13.75
N ILE A 69 5.39 -0.19 -14.82
CA ILE A 69 3.96 -0.52 -14.93
C ILE A 69 3.69 -1.95 -14.44
N ASP A 70 4.60 -2.88 -14.75
CA ASP A 70 4.56 -4.25 -14.27
C ASP A 70 5.23 -4.37 -12.90
N LEU A 71 4.43 -4.29 -11.83
CA LEU A 71 4.91 -4.33 -10.45
C LEU A 71 5.48 -5.69 -10.03
N THR A 72 5.35 -6.72 -10.86
CA THR A 72 5.96 -8.04 -10.63
C THR A 72 7.43 -8.08 -11.03
N LYS A 73 7.92 -7.07 -11.75
CA LYS A 73 9.31 -6.97 -12.22
C LYS A 73 10.07 -5.90 -11.45
N SER A 74 11.39 -6.07 -11.38
CA SER A 74 12.28 -5.01 -10.92
C SER A 74 12.29 -3.85 -11.91
N HIS A 75 12.50 -2.66 -11.40
CA HIS A 75 12.74 -1.45 -12.18
C HIS A 75 13.92 -0.68 -11.56
N GLN A 76 14.09 0.58 -11.90
CA GLN A 76 15.13 1.44 -11.36
C GLN A 76 14.57 2.79 -10.91
N ASN A 77 15.16 3.34 -9.84
CA ASN A 77 14.86 4.69 -9.40
C ASN A 77 15.24 5.71 -10.49
N PHE A 78 14.27 6.53 -10.91
CA PHE A 78 14.41 7.49 -11.99
C PHE A 78 15.62 8.45 -11.85
N PHE A 79 15.99 8.83 -10.62
CA PHE A 79 17.06 9.82 -10.38
C PHE A 79 18.44 9.23 -10.11
N THR A 80 18.50 7.96 -9.72
CA THR A 80 19.75 7.34 -9.24
C THR A 80 20.13 6.07 -9.98
N ALA A 81 19.27 5.59 -10.88
CA ALA A 81 19.39 4.32 -11.61
C ALA A 81 19.54 3.08 -10.70
N LYS A 82 19.38 3.23 -9.37
CA LYS A 82 19.43 2.10 -8.43
C LYS A 82 18.26 1.17 -8.69
N VAL A 83 18.54 -0.13 -8.78
CA VAL A 83 17.53 -1.17 -8.93
C VAL A 83 16.56 -1.15 -7.75
N ILE A 84 15.28 -1.29 -8.06
CA ILE A 84 14.18 -1.45 -7.13
C ILE A 84 13.57 -2.82 -7.42
N GLU A 85 13.70 -3.74 -6.46
CA GLU A 85 13.04 -5.05 -6.50
C GLU A 85 11.52 -4.95 -6.69
N PRO A 86 10.84 -6.01 -7.17
CA PRO A 86 9.42 -5.98 -7.47
C PRO A 86 8.60 -5.40 -6.31
N LEU A 87 7.62 -4.57 -6.65
CA LEU A 87 6.77 -3.91 -5.66
C LEU A 87 5.56 -4.76 -5.29
N SER A 88 5.07 -5.59 -6.20
CA SER A 88 3.95 -6.51 -5.94
C SER A 88 4.36 -7.55 -4.87
N PRO A 89 3.56 -7.69 -3.79
CA PRO A 89 3.75 -8.76 -2.82
C PRO A 89 3.62 -10.18 -3.42
N LYS A 90 2.95 -10.34 -4.57
CA LYS A 90 2.86 -11.65 -5.27
C LYS A 90 4.21 -12.09 -5.84
N ALA A 91 5.02 -11.15 -6.31
CA ALA A 91 6.36 -11.41 -6.82
C ALA A 91 7.46 -11.26 -5.75
N ASN A 92 7.22 -10.42 -4.73
CA ASN A 92 8.14 -10.21 -3.62
C ASN A 92 7.38 -10.18 -2.28
N PRO A 93 7.22 -11.34 -1.61
CA PRO A 93 6.48 -11.45 -0.34
C PRO A 93 7.05 -10.63 0.83
N GLN A 94 8.26 -10.07 0.70
CA GLN A 94 8.83 -9.17 1.71
C GLN A 94 8.29 -7.74 1.60
N ARG A 95 7.53 -7.40 0.54
CA ARG A 95 6.88 -6.10 0.40
C ARG A 95 5.69 -5.98 1.34
N LEU A 96 5.50 -4.78 1.89
CA LEU A 96 4.38 -4.43 2.76
C LEU A 96 4.30 -5.23 4.08
N THR A 97 5.42 -5.78 4.56
CA THR A 97 5.50 -6.53 5.82
C THR A 97 6.09 -5.75 6.99
N ASP A 98 6.53 -4.51 6.77
CA ASP A 98 7.13 -3.65 7.79
C ASP A 98 6.47 -2.27 7.75
N LYS A 99 5.71 -1.96 8.81
CA LYS A 99 4.97 -0.71 8.95
C LYS A 99 5.86 0.52 8.79
N LYS A 100 7.05 0.54 9.41
CA LYS A 100 7.97 1.69 9.34
C LYS A 100 8.47 1.92 7.92
N LYS A 101 8.71 0.83 7.16
CA LYS A 101 9.06 0.94 5.74
C LYS A 101 7.89 1.46 4.90
N ILE A 102 6.67 0.99 5.14
CA ILE A 102 5.47 1.47 4.44
C ILE A 102 5.30 2.99 4.67
N ASP A 103 5.31 3.42 5.94
CA ASP A 103 5.18 4.84 6.34
C ASP A 103 6.25 5.70 5.64
N LYS A 104 7.52 5.29 5.75
CA LYS A 104 8.66 6.01 5.18
C LYS A 104 8.52 6.17 3.66
N TRP A 105 8.24 5.08 2.95
CA TRP A 105 8.26 5.10 1.49
C TRP A 105 7.02 5.76 0.90
N LEU A 106 5.83 5.60 1.50
CA LEU A 106 4.66 6.37 1.08
C LEU A 106 4.91 7.87 1.25
N LYS A 107 5.39 8.31 2.43
CA LYS A 107 5.70 9.72 2.65
C LYS A 107 6.72 10.24 1.63
N ARG A 108 7.83 9.53 1.43
CA ARG A 108 8.87 9.97 0.49
C ARG A 108 8.39 9.97 -0.96
N ASN A 109 7.69 8.93 -1.40
CA ASN A 109 7.29 8.78 -2.79
C ASN A 109 6.20 9.78 -3.17
N PHE A 110 5.23 10.03 -2.29
CA PHE A 110 4.26 11.10 -2.48
C PHE A 110 4.94 12.47 -2.52
N ASN A 111 5.91 12.75 -1.65
CA ASN A 111 6.66 14.02 -1.73
C ASN A 111 7.50 14.12 -3.00
N ASP A 112 8.10 13.01 -3.45
CA ASP A 112 8.89 13.01 -4.67
C ASP A 112 7.99 13.26 -5.91
N VAL A 113 6.81 12.65 -6.01
CA VAL A 113 5.92 12.79 -7.18
C VAL A 113 5.00 14.01 -7.07
N TYR A 114 4.28 14.15 -5.95
CA TYR A 114 3.23 15.15 -5.74
C TYR A 114 3.68 16.40 -4.97
N LYS A 115 4.90 16.43 -4.43
CA LYS A 115 5.42 17.53 -3.58
C LYS A 115 4.57 17.80 -2.33
N ARG A 116 3.84 16.79 -1.86
CA ARG A 116 3.07 16.79 -0.63
C ARG A 116 2.97 15.38 -0.07
N GLU A 117 2.49 15.25 1.17
CA GLU A 117 2.11 13.94 1.67
C GLU A 117 0.81 13.45 1.01
N GLY A 118 0.71 12.13 0.82
CA GLY A 118 -0.53 11.47 0.44
C GLY A 118 -1.51 11.47 1.60
N THR A 119 -2.77 11.77 1.32
CA THR A 119 -3.88 11.63 2.27
C THR A 119 -4.07 10.16 2.66
N PRO A 120 -4.74 9.87 3.79
CA PRO A 120 -5.01 8.49 4.18
C PRO A 120 -5.77 7.70 3.10
N LYS A 121 -6.71 8.36 2.41
CA LYS A 121 -7.45 7.78 1.28
C LYS A 121 -6.53 7.44 0.10
N GLU A 122 -5.69 8.38 -0.33
CA GLU A 122 -4.76 8.14 -1.45
C GLU A 122 -3.75 7.03 -1.13
N LYS A 123 -3.22 7.01 0.10
CA LYS A 123 -2.31 5.95 0.57
C LYS A 123 -2.98 4.58 0.49
N GLY A 124 -4.23 4.46 0.95
CA GLY A 124 -4.94 3.19 0.92
C GLY A 124 -5.34 2.77 -0.49
N ASP A 125 -5.82 3.69 -1.33
CA ASP A 125 -6.11 3.43 -2.75
C ASP A 125 -4.85 2.88 -3.48
N VAL A 126 -3.68 3.53 -3.29
CA VAL A 126 -2.41 3.08 -3.89
C VAL A 126 -1.95 1.73 -3.35
N LEU A 127 -2.07 1.48 -2.04
CA LEU A 127 -1.70 0.19 -1.46
C LEU A 127 -2.61 -0.94 -1.95
N SER A 128 -3.92 -0.72 -2.03
CA SER A 128 -4.87 -1.69 -2.59
C SER A 128 -4.54 -1.99 -4.05
N PHE A 129 -4.18 -0.98 -4.84
CA PHE A 129 -3.70 -1.18 -6.20
C PHE A 129 -2.44 -2.06 -6.25
N ILE A 130 -1.42 -1.76 -5.44
CA ILE A 130 -0.18 -2.55 -5.38
C ILE A 130 -0.46 -4.01 -5.00
N MET A 131 -1.32 -4.25 -4.01
CA MET A 131 -1.71 -5.61 -3.60
C MET A 131 -2.48 -6.38 -4.68
N SER A 132 -3.19 -5.67 -5.56
CA SER A 132 -3.97 -6.29 -6.64
C SER A 132 -3.10 -6.75 -7.81
N LYS A 133 -1.90 -6.18 -7.99
CA LYS A 133 -0.97 -6.54 -9.06
C LYS A 133 -0.19 -7.80 -8.72
#